data_AF-A0A8T5JFT2-F1
#
_entry.id   AF-A0A8T5JFT2-F1
#
_cell.length_a   1.000
_cell.length_b   1.000
_cell.length_c   1.000
_cell.angle_alpha   90.00
_cell.angle_beta   90.00
_cell.angle_gamma   90.00
#
_symmetry.space_group_name_H-M   'P 1'
#
loop_
_entity.id
_entity.type
_entity.pdbx_description
1 polymer ?
#
loop_
_entity_poly.entity_id
_entity_poly.type
_entity_poly.pdbx_seq_one_letter_code
_entity_poly.pdbx_strand_id
1 'polypeptide(L)' 'MDTKLIPASIVDTLKRTGPLKFSDLFKRTKKQHSGFSEEHLNTLLMRLEIRGVVRVYRLPKGKRRIELV' A
#
# COMPACT_ATOMS: atom_id res chain seq x y z
N MET A 1 -7.46 12.71 12.78
CA MET A 1 -6.34 12.14 12.01
C MET A 1 -6.69 12.20 10.53
N ASP A 2 -5.94 12.96 9.73
CA ASP A 2 -6.26 13.19 8.31
C ASP A 2 -5.95 11.95 7.46
N THR A 3 -6.92 11.04 7.41
CA THR A 3 -6.94 9.85 6.55
C THR A 3 -6.74 10.17 5.07
N LYS A 4 -6.90 11.44 4.66
CA LYS A 4 -6.65 11.95 3.31
C LYS A 4 -5.18 11.83 2.85
N LEU A 5 -4.21 11.79 3.77
CA LEU A 5 -2.77 11.78 3.41
C LEU A 5 -2.19 10.36 3.23
N ILE A 6 -2.88 9.32 3.71
CA ILE A 6 -2.40 7.93 3.64
C ILE A 6 -2.15 7.46 2.19
N PRO A 7 -3.03 7.74 1.21
CA PRO A 7 -2.77 7.38 -0.19
C PRO A 7 -1.50 8.01 -0.75
N ALA A 8 -1.27 9.30 -0.47
CA ALA A 8 -0.08 10.01 -0.93
C ALA A 8 1.19 9.43 -0.32
N SER A 9 1.18 9.11 0.99
CA SER A 9 2.31 8.46 1.66
C SER A 9 2.66 7.10 1.04
N ILE A 10 1.66 6.30 0.65
CA ILE A 10 1.89 5.00 0.00
C ILE A 10 2.50 5.18 -1.39
N VAL A 11 1.98 6.11 -2.19
CA VAL A 11 2.54 6.44 -3.51
C VAL A 11 3.98 6.93 -3.38
N ASP A 12 4.26 7.84 -2.46
CA ASP A 12 5.61 8.36 -2.23
C ASP A 12 6.57 7.28 -1.73
N THR A 13 6.09 6.37 -0.88
CA THR A 13 6.88 5.21 -0.43
C THR A 13 7.25 4.32 -1.62
N LEU A 14 6.29 3.98 -2.48
CA LEU A 14 6.54 3.15 -3.66
C LEU A 14 7.43 3.86 -4.68
N LYS A 15 7.28 5.18 -4.88
CA LYS A 15 8.18 5.98 -5.72
C LYS A 15 9.63 5.94 -5.25
N ARG A 16 9.87 6.01 -3.94
CA ARG A 16 11.22 6.04 -3.35
C ARG A 16 11.86 4.67 -3.25
N THR A 17 11.08 3.63 -2.94
CA THR A 17 11.60 2.29 -2.62
C THR A 17 11.40 1.27 -3.73
N GLY A 18 10.61 1.60 -4.75
CA GLY A 18 10.18 0.66 -5.77
C GLY A 18 9.10 -0.30 -5.27
N PRO A 19 8.88 -1.42 -5.97
CA PRO A 19 7.85 -2.37 -5.64
C PRO A 19 8.07 -3.04 -4.27
N LEU A 20 7.03 -3.10 -3.44
CA LEU A 20 7.09 -3.67 -2.09
C LEU A 20 6.14 -4.85 -1.92
N LYS A 21 6.46 -5.76 -0.99
CA LYS A 21 5.47 -6.75 -0.52
C LYS A 21 4.42 -6.06 0.33
N PHE A 22 3.19 -6.59 0.33
CA PHE A 22 2.10 -6.08 1.17
C PHE A 22 2.49 -5.94 2.64
N SER A 23 3.16 -6.96 3.20
CA SER A 23 3.64 -6.95 4.59
C SER A 23 4.62 -5.81 4.88
N ASP A 24 5.49 -5.50 3.92
CA ASP A 24 6.55 -4.51 4.10
C ASP A 24 5.98 -3.10 3.94
N LEU A 25 5.08 -2.92 2.98
CA LEU A 25 4.30 -1.69 2.83
C LEU A 25 3.46 -1.42 4.08
N PHE A 26 2.74 -2.42 4.59
CA PHE A 26 1.93 -2.31 5.81
C PHE A 26 2.76 -1.89 7.01
N LYS A 27 3.90 -2.56 7.27
CA LYS A 27 4.80 -2.22 8.37
C LYS A 27 5.27 -0.76 8.29
N ARG A 28 5.55 -0.26 7.09
CA ARG A 28 5.97 1.14 6.88
C ARG A 28 4.83 2.12 7.12
N THR A 29 3.66 1.88 6.53
CA THR A 29 2.49 2.75 6.70
C THR A 29 2.01 2.78 8.15
N LYS A 30 2.00 1.63 8.84
CA LYS A 30 1.60 1.54 10.27
C LYS A 30 2.53 2.32 11.20
N LYS A 31 3.83 2.40 10.90
CA LYS A 31 4.77 3.24 11.67
C LYS A 31 4.43 4.72 11.61
N GLN A 32 3.85 5.18 10.50
CA GLN A 32 3.48 6.58 10.28
C GLN A 32 2.05 6.91 10.74
N HIS A 33 1.19 5.90 10.82
CA HIS A 33 -0.23 6.06 11.16
C HIS A 33 -0.64 5.03 12.21
N SER A 34 -0.64 5.44 13.48
CA SER A 34 -1.17 4.61 14.58
C SER A 34 -2.66 4.32 14.35
N GLY A 35 -3.08 3.07 14.56
CA GLY A 35 -4.44 2.60 14.25
C GLY A 35 -4.67 2.13 12.80
N PHE A 36 -3.65 2.17 11.96
CA PHE A 36 -3.74 1.60 10.60
C PHE A 36 -3.71 0.06 10.64
N SER A 37 -4.72 -0.57 10.06
CA SER A 37 -4.90 -2.03 10.00
C SER A 37 -4.61 -2.56 8.60
N GLU A 38 -4.46 -3.88 8.46
CA GLU A 38 -4.28 -4.51 7.15
C GLU A 38 -5.53 -4.35 6.28
N GLU A 39 -6.72 -4.30 6.87
CA GLU A 39 -7.99 -4.07 6.16
C GLU A 39 -8.05 -2.67 5.56
N HIS A 40 -7.55 -1.66 6.29
CA HIS A 40 -7.40 -0.31 5.75
C HIS A 40 -6.46 -0.31 4.54
N LEU A 41 -5.31 -1.00 4.62
CA LEU A 41 -4.38 -1.10 3.49
C LEU A 41 -4.99 -1.84 2.30
N ASN A 42 -5.70 -2.96 2.55
CA ASN A 42 -6.37 -3.72 1.50
C ASN A 42 -7.38 -2.84 0.75
N THR A 43 -8.28 -2.18 1.48
CA THR A 43 -9.31 -1.31 0.89
C THR A 43 -8.68 -0.16 0.10
N LEU A 44 -7.60 0.42 0.62
CA LEU A 44 -6.93 1.53 -0.02
C LEU A 44 -6.15 1.10 -1.26
N LEU A 45 -5.44 -0.04 -1.23
CA LEU A 45 -4.77 -0.60 -2.40
C LEU A 45 -5.77 -0.98 -3.49
N MET A 46 -6.92 -1.57 -3.14
CA MET A 46 -8.00 -1.86 -4.08
C MET A 46 -8.47 -0.58 -4.79
N ARG A 47 -8.71 0.50 -4.04
CA ARG A 47 -9.10 1.80 -4.63
C ARG A 47 -8.02 2.39 -5.53
N LEU A 48 -6.74 2.28 -5.15
CA LEU A 48 -5.63 2.78 -5.95
C LEU A 48 -5.42 1.94 -7.22
N GLU A 49 -5.65 0.63 -7.14
CA GLU A 49 -5.56 -0.27 -8.29
C GLU A 49 -6.69 -0.01 -9.30
N ILE A 50 -7.93 0.18 -8.83
CA ILE A 50 -9.06 0.59 -9.69
C ILE A 50 -8.78 1.92 -10.40
N ARG A 51 -8.09 2.85 -9.72
CA ARG A 51 -7.70 4.15 -10.28
C ARG A 51 -6.46 4.08 -11.20
N GLY A 52 -5.85 2.90 -11.36
CA GLY A 52 -4.65 2.72 -12.17
C GLY A 52 -3.38 3.35 -11.58
N VAL A 53 -3.34 3.59 -10.27
CA VAL A 53 -2.16 4.19 -9.60
C VAL A 53 -1.14 3.13 -9.20
N VAL A 54 -1.61 1.95 -8.79
CA VAL A 54 -0.76 0.82 -8.38
C VAL A 54 -1.24 -0.46 -9.05
N ARG A 55 -0.35 -1.43 -9.14
CA ARG A 55 -0.66 -2.80 -9.55
C ARG A 55 -0.37 -3.76 -8.41
N VAL A 56 -1.30 -4.67 -8.11
CA VAL A 56 -1.13 -5.67 -7.07
C VAL A 56 -0.97 -7.06 -7.70
N TYR A 57 0.25 -7.56 -7.71
CA TYR A 57 0.55 -8.91 -8.17
C TYR A 57 0.33 -9.92 -7.05
N ARG A 58 -0.41 -10.98 -7.35
CA ARG A 58 -0.47 -12.17 -6.51
C ARG A 58 0.79 -13.01 -6.71
N LEU A 59 1.47 -13.31 -5.61
CA LEU A 59 2.62 -14.19 -5.55
C LEU A 59 2.22 -15.53 -4.91
N PRO A 60 3.02 -16.59 -5.08
CA PRO A 60 2.79 -17.87 -4.41
C PRO A 60 2.67 -17.74 -2.89
N LYS A 61 1.98 -18.69 -2.26
CA LYS A 61 1.75 -18.74 -0.80
C LYS A 61 1.01 -17.52 -0.26
N GLY A 62 0.07 -16.97 -1.03
CA GLY A 62 -0.78 -15.84 -0.60
C GLY A 62 -0.05 -14.51 -0.46
N LYS A 63 1.20 -14.41 -0.92
CA LYS A 63 1.97 -13.17 -0.87
C LYS A 63 1.50 -12.21 -1.97
N ARG A 64 1.74 -10.91 -1.77
CA ARG A 64 1.36 -9.87 -2.73
C ARG A 64 2.49 -8.87 -2.90
N ARG A 65 2.73 -8.45 -4.14
CA ARG A 65 3.69 -7.40 -4.52
C ARG A 65 2.91 -6.21 -5.07
N ILE A 66 3.22 -5.02 -4.58
CA ILE A 66 2.59 -3.77 -4.97
C ILE A 66 3.65 -2.96 -5.71
N GLU A 67 3.28 -2.47 -6.88
CA GLU A 67 4.13 -1.66 -7.76
C GLU A 67 3.34 -0.41 -8.17
N LEU A 68 4.04 0.70 -8.36
CA LEU A 68 3.44 1.90 -8.96
C LEU A 68 3.30 1.67 -10.47
N VAL A 69 2.14 2.03 -11.04
CA VAL A 69 1.90 1.98 -12.49
C VAL A 69 2.56 3.17 -13.19
#